data_AF-A0A1X1YJ22-F1
#
_entry.id   AF-A0A1X1YJ22-F1
#
_cell.length_a   1.000
_cell.length_b   1.000
_cell.length_c   1.000
_cell.angle_alpha   90.00
_cell.angle_beta   90.00
_cell.angle_gamma   90.00
#
_symmetry.space_group_name_H-M   'P 1'
#
loop_
_entity.id
_entity.type
_entity.pdbx_description
1 polymer ?
#
loop_
_entity_poly.entity_id
_entity_poly.type
_entity_poly.pdbx_seq_one_letter_code
_entity_poly.pdbx_strand_id
1 'polypeptide(L)'
;MSAREAARMLRRDVRTVRRMIQAGDIEGGAHLGPKQRRWYVYLDQLTSTSGPARVLPVGGDHAGDASLDAELRVLRAENDDLRAQVVAANEAARLMMAAHAMLLEAVDQHRVSAVEMAGAADGYRMAAEGYQVSAERYRQAATGFQATSERLMSVIAQYRDALSQFTTPGNLGSLTDE
;
A
#
# COMPACT_ATOMS: atom_id res chain seq x y z
N MET A 1 -8.53 44.71 14.75
CA MET A 1 -8.96 46.00 14.15
C MET A 1 -7.73 46.78 13.65
N SER A 2 -7.83 47.61 12.60
CA SER A 2 -6.65 48.37 12.12
C SER A 2 -6.33 49.59 13.01
N ALA A 3 -5.06 49.99 13.13
CA ALA A 3 -4.68 51.12 13.98
C ALA A 3 -5.34 52.46 13.61
N ARG A 4 -5.71 52.65 12.32
CA ARG A 4 -6.44 53.85 11.86
C ARG A 4 -7.90 53.86 12.32
N GLU A 5 -8.46 52.69 12.51
CA GLU A 5 -9.84 52.49 12.95
C GLU A 5 -9.92 52.58 14.48
N ALA A 6 -8.94 51.99 15.17
CA ALA A 6 -8.72 52.20 16.61
C ALA A 6 -8.55 53.68 16.97
N ALA A 7 -7.77 54.43 16.18
CA ALA A 7 -7.59 55.87 16.33
C ALA A 7 -8.91 56.67 16.23
N ARG A 8 -9.79 56.26 15.30
CA ARG A 8 -11.12 56.87 15.17
C ARG A 8 -12.01 56.58 16.38
N MET A 9 -11.98 55.37 16.91
CA MET A 9 -12.76 55.02 18.10
C MET A 9 -12.29 55.73 19.37
N LEU A 10 -10.97 55.86 19.55
CA LEU A 10 -10.38 56.55 20.72
C LEU A 10 -10.34 58.08 20.58
N ARG A 11 -10.78 58.63 19.44
CA ARG A 11 -10.64 60.06 19.07
C ARG A 11 -9.20 60.58 19.23
N ARG A 12 -8.20 59.76 18.91
CA ARG A 12 -6.76 60.09 19.00
C ARG A 12 -6.08 59.95 17.65
N ASP A 13 -4.90 60.58 17.48
CA ASP A 13 -4.08 60.39 16.27
C ASP A 13 -3.56 58.94 16.20
N VAL A 14 -3.51 58.37 15.00
CA VAL A 14 -2.89 57.08 14.67
C VAL A 14 -1.45 56.99 15.17
N ARG A 15 -0.70 58.09 15.15
CA ARG A 15 0.67 58.15 15.70
C ARG A 15 0.70 57.95 17.22
N THR A 16 -0.31 58.46 17.92
CA THR A 16 -0.48 58.28 19.36
C THR A 16 -0.89 56.85 19.67
N VAL A 17 -1.82 56.28 18.92
CA VAL A 17 -2.20 54.86 19.06
C VAL A 17 -1.00 53.94 18.82
N ARG A 18 -0.18 54.23 17.81
CA ARG A 18 1.06 53.47 17.57
C ARG A 18 2.05 53.58 18.74
N ARG A 19 2.20 54.78 19.34
CA ARG A 19 3.02 54.96 20.55
C ARG A 19 2.45 54.18 21.73
N MET A 20 1.14 54.17 21.91
CA MET A 20 0.48 53.41 22.98
C MET A 20 0.68 51.89 22.82
N ILE A 21 0.61 51.36 21.59
CA ILE A 21 0.93 49.95 21.31
C ILE A 21 2.41 49.65 21.62
N GLN A 22 3.32 50.57 21.28
CA GLN A 22 4.76 50.40 21.55
C GLN A 22 5.13 50.55 23.03
N ALA A 23 4.40 51.40 23.77
CA ALA A 23 4.57 51.62 25.20
C ALA A 23 3.90 50.52 26.06
N GLY A 24 3.02 49.70 25.47
CA GLY A 24 2.29 48.65 26.16
C GLY A 24 0.98 49.10 26.81
N ASP A 25 0.54 50.35 26.58
CA ASP A 25 -0.71 50.89 27.12
C ASP A 25 -1.96 50.27 26.48
N ILE A 26 -1.82 49.71 25.27
CA ILE A 26 -2.88 49.02 24.53
C ILE A 26 -2.29 47.76 23.90
N GLU A 27 -2.91 46.61 24.12
CA GLU A 27 -2.47 45.36 23.50
C GLU A 27 -2.75 45.38 21.99
N GLY A 28 -1.69 45.19 21.22
CA GLY A 28 -1.74 45.21 19.77
C GLY A 28 -0.43 44.73 19.17
N GLY A 29 -0.47 44.43 17.89
CA GLY A 29 0.69 43.93 17.17
C GLY A 29 0.89 44.63 15.84
N ALA A 30 2.01 44.35 15.21
CA ALA A 30 2.36 44.93 13.94
C ALA A 30 2.83 43.85 12.99
N HIS A 31 2.03 43.58 11.96
CA HIS A 31 2.40 42.65 10.92
C HIS A 31 3.33 43.36 9.93
N LEU A 32 4.49 42.77 9.65
CA LEU A 32 5.35 43.21 8.56
C LEU A 32 4.70 42.77 7.25
N GLY A 33 4.19 43.72 6.48
CA GLY A 33 3.71 43.49 5.12
C GLY A 33 4.81 43.77 4.09
N PRO A 34 4.64 43.36 2.83
CA PRO A 34 5.68 43.42 1.80
C PRO A 34 6.12 44.83 1.40
N LYS A 35 5.37 45.89 1.77
CA LYS A 35 5.73 47.28 1.46
C LYS A 35 5.74 48.22 2.68
N GLN A 36 4.92 47.96 3.72
CA GLN A 36 4.86 48.75 4.95
C GLN A 36 4.32 47.93 6.14
N ARG A 37 4.70 48.32 7.35
CA ARG A 37 4.27 47.72 8.63
C ARG A 37 2.81 48.10 8.93
N ARG A 38 1.92 47.10 9.01
CA ARG A 38 0.49 47.28 9.31
C ARG A 38 0.24 47.03 10.79
N TRP A 39 -0.27 48.03 11.49
CA TRP A 39 -0.53 48.00 12.92
C TRP A 39 -1.98 47.59 13.19
N TYR A 40 -2.18 46.69 14.14
CA TYR A 40 -3.49 46.20 14.57
C TYR A 40 -3.63 46.27 16.10
N VAL A 41 -4.87 46.44 16.54
CA VAL A 41 -5.27 46.52 17.95
C VAL A 41 -6.38 45.51 18.19
N TYR A 42 -6.35 44.84 19.34
CA TYR A 42 -7.41 43.93 19.77
C TYR A 42 -8.65 44.75 20.20
N LEU A 43 -9.84 44.27 19.82
CA LEU A 43 -11.07 45.06 19.90
C LEU A 43 -11.56 45.25 21.35
N ASP A 44 -11.26 44.28 22.20
CA ASP A 44 -11.53 44.23 23.64
C ASP A 44 -10.85 45.36 24.43
N GLN A 45 -9.66 45.78 24.02
CA GLN A 45 -8.90 46.85 24.66
C GLN A 45 -9.48 48.24 24.41
N LEU A 46 -10.16 48.44 23.27
CA LEU A 46 -10.73 49.74 22.89
C LEU A 46 -12.07 50.04 23.59
N THR A 47 -12.83 48.99 23.93
CA THR A 47 -14.08 49.11 24.68
C THR A 47 -13.85 49.26 26.18
N SER A 48 -12.70 48.81 26.69
CA SER A 48 -12.36 48.83 28.12
C SER A 48 -11.68 50.14 28.59
N THR A 49 -11.22 50.99 27.66
CA THR A 49 -10.40 52.18 27.98
C THR A 49 -11.20 53.49 28.17
N SER A 50 -12.45 53.43 28.65
CA SER A 50 -13.18 54.62 29.10
C SER A 50 -13.44 54.60 30.61
N GLY A 51 -12.37 54.72 31.38
CA GLY A 51 -12.41 55.06 32.80
C GLY A 51 -11.07 55.67 33.22
N PRO A 52 -11.01 56.90 33.76
CA PRO A 52 -9.77 57.47 34.24
C PRO A 52 -9.29 56.73 35.49
N ALA A 53 -7.98 56.51 35.58
CA ALA A 53 -7.20 56.14 36.77
C ALA A 53 -8.02 55.79 38.02
N ARG A 54 -8.40 54.51 38.14
CA ARG A 54 -8.95 53.97 39.39
C ARG A 54 -7.79 53.88 40.38
N VAL A 55 -7.73 54.84 41.29
CA VAL A 55 -7.13 54.67 42.62
C VAL A 55 -7.54 53.29 43.12
N LEU A 56 -6.58 52.36 43.26
CA LEU A 56 -6.80 51.02 43.80
C LEU A 56 -7.57 51.10 45.12
N PRO A 57 -8.84 50.66 45.20
CA PRO A 57 -9.32 50.06 46.42
C PRO A 57 -8.91 48.58 46.33
N VAL A 58 -7.94 48.17 47.15
CA VAL A 58 -7.74 46.75 47.45
C VAL A 58 -9.03 46.28 48.14
N GLY A 59 -9.94 45.72 47.37
CA GLY A 59 -11.23 45.23 47.86
C GLY A 59 -12.36 45.53 46.89
N GLY A 60 -12.66 44.58 46.00
CA GLY A 60 -13.91 44.62 45.25
C GLY A 60 -13.92 44.15 43.80
N ASP A 61 -13.04 43.23 43.37
CA ASP A 61 -13.17 42.51 42.08
C ASP A 61 -12.97 40.98 42.21
N HIS A 62 -13.05 40.43 43.44
CA HIS A 62 -12.83 38.99 43.69
C HIS A 62 -13.93 38.11 43.07
N ALA A 63 -15.11 38.66 42.78
CA ALA A 63 -16.20 37.92 42.15
C ALA A 63 -15.97 37.71 40.63
N GLY A 64 -15.37 38.68 39.95
CA GLY A 64 -14.99 38.57 38.53
C GLY A 64 -13.79 37.64 38.35
N ASP A 65 -12.77 37.78 39.20
CA ASP A 65 -11.61 36.90 39.21
C ASP A 65 -12.00 35.45 39.53
N ALA A 66 -12.89 35.22 40.51
CA ALA A 66 -13.40 33.88 40.81
C ALA A 66 -14.22 33.26 39.65
N SER A 67 -14.93 34.06 38.86
CA SER A 67 -15.65 33.61 37.66
C SER A 67 -14.69 33.23 36.53
N LEU A 68 -13.66 34.06 36.31
CA LEU A 68 -12.61 33.78 35.32
C LEU A 68 -11.79 32.54 35.73
N ASP A 69 -11.50 32.36 37.01
CA ASP A 69 -10.82 31.18 37.54
C ASP A 69 -11.67 29.91 37.42
N ALA A 70 -13.00 30.02 37.49
CA ALA A 70 -13.90 28.91 37.22
C ALA A 70 -13.90 28.54 35.73
N GLU A 71 -13.96 29.52 34.83
CA GLU A 71 -13.91 29.32 33.38
C GLU A 71 -12.56 28.72 32.94
N LEU A 72 -11.44 29.25 33.46
CA LEU A 72 -10.10 28.71 33.21
C LEU A 72 -9.95 27.27 33.69
N ARG A 73 -10.59 26.87 34.79
CA ARG A 73 -10.58 25.47 35.24
C ARG A 73 -11.35 24.56 34.27
N VAL A 74 -12.51 25.00 33.79
CA VAL A 74 -13.29 24.24 32.80
C VAL A 74 -12.51 24.09 31.49
N LEU A 75 -11.96 25.18 30.97
CA LEU A 75 -11.18 25.15 29.73
C LEU A 75 -9.91 24.30 29.85
N ARG A 76 -9.26 24.29 31.01
CA ARG A 76 -8.11 23.40 31.25
C ARG A 76 -8.53 21.93 31.25
N ALA A 77 -9.63 21.60 31.92
CA ALA A 77 -10.17 20.24 31.91
C ALA A 77 -10.54 19.79 30.49
N GLU A 78 -11.19 20.66 29.71
CA GLU A 78 -11.50 20.37 28.31
C GLU A 78 -10.22 20.23 27.46
N ASN A 79 -9.19 21.05 27.70
CA ASN A 79 -7.91 20.93 26.99
C ASN A 79 -7.21 19.61 27.31
N ASP A 80 -7.27 19.16 28.56
CA ASP A 80 -6.69 17.88 28.99
C ASP A 80 -7.44 16.70 28.35
N ASP A 81 -8.77 16.77 28.29
CA ASP A 81 -9.60 15.77 27.61
C ASP A 81 -9.31 15.71 26.10
N LEU A 82 -9.21 16.87 25.44
CA LEU A 82 -8.87 16.94 24.03
C LEU A 82 -7.46 16.41 23.75
N ARG A 83 -6.48 16.69 24.63
CA ARG A 83 -5.14 16.12 24.52
C ARG A 83 -5.16 14.59 24.66
N ALA A 84 -5.94 14.07 25.60
CA ALA A 84 -6.11 12.62 25.76
C ALA A 84 -6.72 11.98 24.50
N GLN A 85 -7.74 12.62 23.91
CA GLN A 85 -8.35 12.16 22.65
C GLN A 85 -7.36 12.18 21.49
N VAL A 86 -6.53 13.23 21.35
CA VAL A 86 -5.50 13.30 20.30
C VAL A 86 -4.46 12.20 20.46
N VAL A 87 -4.01 11.92 21.69
CA VAL A 87 -3.07 10.82 21.96
C VAL A 87 -3.69 9.47 21.59
N ALA A 88 -4.94 9.24 22.00
CA ALA A 88 -5.66 8.01 21.67
C ALA A 88 -5.86 7.85 20.15
N ALA A 89 -6.22 8.93 19.44
CA ALA A 89 -6.39 8.93 18.00
C ALA A 89 -5.08 8.67 17.25
N ASN A 90 -3.97 9.25 17.71
CA ASN A 90 -2.64 9.01 17.14
C ASN A 90 -2.20 7.56 17.32
N GLU A 91 -2.46 6.97 18.49
CA GLU A 91 -2.14 5.56 18.72
C GLU A 91 -3.02 4.63 17.86
N ALA A 92 -4.31 4.93 17.72
CA ALA A 92 -5.18 4.21 16.80
C ALA A 92 -4.69 4.29 15.35
N ALA A 93 -4.25 5.47 14.89
CA ALA A 93 -3.68 5.65 13.57
C ALA A 93 -2.38 4.83 13.40
N ARG A 94 -1.52 4.79 14.42
CA ARG A 94 -0.30 3.98 14.43
C ARG A 94 -0.62 2.49 14.29
N LEU A 95 -1.58 1.99 15.06
CA LEU A 95 -2.01 0.58 14.99
C LEU A 95 -2.63 0.26 13.64
N MET A 96 -3.42 1.17 13.06
CA MET A 96 -4.02 1.00 11.75
C MET A 96 -2.97 0.94 10.64
N MET A 97 -1.94 1.78 10.70
CA MET A 97 -0.81 1.72 9.75
C MET A 97 -0.04 0.39 9.86
N ALA A 98 0.19 -0.09 11.09
CA ALA A 98 0.82 -1.39 11.30
C ALA A 98 -0.05 -2.55 10.75
N ALA A 99 -1.36 -2.52 11.01
CA ALA A 99 -2.30 -3.48 10.47
C ALA A 99 -2.32 -3.46 8.93
N HIS A 100 -2.31 -2.27 8.32
CA HIS A 100 -2.26 -2.12 6.87
C HIS A 100 -0.96 -2.67 6.29
N ALA A 101 0.19 -2.42 6.93
CA ALA A 101 1.47 -2.97 6.50
C ALA A 101 1.47 -4.51 6.53
N MET A 102 0.93 -5.12 7.58
CA MET A 102 0.79 -6.58 7.69
C MET A 102 -0.12 -7.15 6.58
N LEU A 103 -1.21 -6.46 6.24
CA LEU A 103 -2.09 -6.88 5.16
C LEU A 103 -1.39 -6.81 3.79
N LEU A 104 -0.62 -5.75 3.52
CA LEU A 104 0.13 -5.63 2.27
C LEU A 104 1.20 -6.73 2.14
N GLU A 105 1.91 -7.02 3.23
CA GLU A 105 2.88 -8.12 3.28
C GLU A 105 2.22 -9.48 3.03
N ALA A 106 1.08 -9.75 3.67
CA ALA A 106 0.32 -10.97 3.44
C ALA A 106 -0.14 -11.11 1.98
N VAL A 107 -0.55 -10.01 1.33
CA VAL A 107 -0.94 -10.01 -0.09
C VAL A 107 0.25 -10.33 -1.00
N ASP A 108 1.42 -9.74 -0.76
CA ASP A 108 2.60 -10.05 -1.57
C ASP A 108 3.06 -11.50 -1.37
N GLN A 109 3.03 -12.00 -0.13
CA GLN A 109 3.31 -13.41 0.16
C GLN A 109 2.34 -14.36 -0.56
N HIS A 110 1.05 -14.01 -0.59
CA HIS A 110 0.06 -14.76 -1.37
C HIS A 110 0.36 -14.72 -2.87
N ARG A 111 0.80 -13.58 -3.40
CA ARG A 111 1.17 -13.45 -4.80
C ARG A 111 2.38 -14.31 -5.15
N VAL A 112 3.42 -14.31 -4.32
CA VAL A 112 4.62 -15.14 -4.52
C VAL A 112 4.25 -16.62 -4.51
N SER A 113 3.51 -17.07 -3.50
CA SER A 113 3.08 -18.48 -3.41
C SER A 113 2.18 -18.90 -4.57
N ALA A 114 1.31 -18.03 -5.07
CA ALA A 114 0.51 -18.31 -6.27
C ALA A 114 1.38 -18.48 -7.53
N VAL A 115 2.43 -17.67 -7.69
CA VAL A 115 3.38 -17.80 -8.81
C VAL A 115 4.17 -19.10 -8.70
N GLU A 116 4.63 -19.47 -7.51
CA GLU A 116 5.32 -20.74 -7.27
C GLU A 116 4.43 -21.94 -7.61
N MET A 117 3.16 -21.90 -7.19
CA MET A 117 2.20 -22.95 -7.51
C MET A 117 1.95 -23.07 -9.02
N ALA A 118 1.84 -21.94 -9.73
CA ALA A 118 1.72 -21.93 -11.18
C ALA A 118 2.95 -22.54 -11.85
N GLY A 119 4.15 -22.18 -11.40
CA GLY A 119 5.41 -22.75 -11.90
C GLY A 119 5.50 -24.27 -11.65
N ALA A 120 5.05 -24.74 -10.48
CA ALA A 120 4.99 -26.17 -10.19
C ALA A 120 4.01 -26.90 -11.14
N ALA A 121 2.84 -26.32 -11.41
CA ALA A 121 1.88 -26.88 -12.35
C ALA A 121 2.41 -26.94 -13.79
N ASP A 122 3.15 -25.91 -14.23
CA ASP A 122 3.85 -25.92 -15.52
C ASP A 122 4.91 -27.04 -15.57
N GLY A 123 5.68 -27.23 -14.48
CA GLY A 123 6.65 -28.32 -14.35
C GLY A 123 6.01 -29.72 -14.50
N TYR A 124 4.86 -29.95 -13.86
CA TYR A 124 4.11 -31.20 -14.02
C TYR A 124 3.61 -31.41 -15.45
N ARG A 125 3.15 -30.34 -16.11
CA ARG A 125 2.70 -30.40 -17.51
C ARG A 125 3.83 -30.80 -18.44
N MET A 126 5.00 -30.17 -18.33
CA MET A 126 6.18 -30.51 -19.12
C MET A 126 6.63 -31.95 -18.89
N ALA A 127 6.59 -32.43 -17.64
CA ALA A 127 6.91 -33.82 -17.33
C ALA A 127 5.92 -34.79 -17.99
N ALA A 128 4.61 -34.50 -17.94
CA ALA A 128 3.58 -35.31 -18.58
C ALA A 128 3.76 -35.39 -20.10
N GLU A 129 4.07 -34.26 -20.75
CA GLU A 129 4.40 -34.22 -22.19
C GLU A 129 5.64 -35.05 -22.50
N GLY A 130 6.68 -34.98 -21.67
CA GLY A 130 7.89 -35.80 -21.81
C GLY A 130 7.59 -37.31 -21.74
N TYR A 131 6.71 -37.73 -20.84
CA TYR A 131 6.26 -39.13 -20.78
C TYR A 131 5.46 -39.55 -22.02
N GLN A 132 4.59 -38.68 -22.55
CA GLN A 132 3.83 -38.97 -23.76
C GLN A 132 4.73 -39.17 -24.98
N VAL A 133 5.71 -38.26 -25.18
CA VAL A 133 6.70 -38.37 -26.26
C VAL A 133 7.51 -39.66 -26.12
N SER A 134 7.91 -40.01 -24.90
CA SER A 134 8.63 -41.26 -24.64
C SER A 134 7.79 -42.49 -24.97
N ALA A 135 6.52 -42.51 -24.54
CA ALA A 135 5.59 -43.59 -24.84
C ALA A 135 5.33 -43.76 -26.34
N GLU A 136 5.26 -42.64 -27.08
CA GLU A 136 5.14 -42.66 -28.54
C GLU A 136 6.38 -43.29 -29.21
N ARG A 137 7.59 -42.92 -28.77
CA ARG A 137 8.84 -43.52 -29.27
C ARG A 137 8.90 -45.04 -29.02
N TYR A 138 8.46 -45.49 -27.84
CA TYR A 138 8.38 -46.92 -27.56
C TYR A 138 7.37 -47.63 -28.46
N ARG A 139 6.20 -47.04 -28.70
CA ARG A 139 5.20 -47.59 -29.64
C ARG A 139 5.77 -47.71 -31.05
N GLN A 140 6.46 -46.68 -31.54
CA GLN A 140 7.11 -46.71 -32.85
C GLN A 140 8.18 -47.80 -32.94
N ALA A 141 9.04 -47.93 -31.91
CA ALA A 141 10.04 -49.00 -31.87
C ALA A 141 9.39 -50.39 -31.90
N ALA A 142 8.32 -50.60 -31.12
CA ALA A 142 7.59 -51.88 -31.13
C ALA A 142 7.01 -52.21 -32.51
N THR A 143 6.42 -51.24 -33.21
CA THR A 143 5.94 -51.45 -34.59
C THR A 143 7.08 -51.75 -35.57
N GLY A 144 8.24 -51.11 -35.40
CA GLY A 144 9.44 -51.40 -36.19
C GLY A 144 9.93 -52.84 -35.97
N PHE A 145 9.99 -53.30 -34.72
CA PHE A 145 10.35 -54.68 -34.40
C PHE A 145 9.38 -55.69 -35.02
N GLN A 146 8.08 -55.45 -34.91
CA GLN A 146 7.05 -56.30 -35.55
C GLN A 146 7.28 -56.40 -37.06
N ALA A 147 7.44 -55.27 -37.75
CA ALA A 147 7.70 -55.24 -39.19
C ALA A 147 8.99 -55.97 -39.58
N THR A 148 10.07 -55.85 -38.78
CA THR A 148 11.31 -56.60 -39.02
C THR A 148 11.13 -58.10 -38.80
N SER A 149 10.36 -58.50 -37.78
CA SER A 149 10.06 -59.90 -37.50
C SER A 149 9.24 -60.53 -38.63
N GLU A 150 8.23 -59.82 -39.15
CA GLU A 150 7.45 -60.26 -40.31
C GLU A 150 8.32 -60.48 -41.55
N ARG A 151 9.23 -59.54 -41.83
CA ARG A 151 10.20 -59.69 -42.94
C ARG A 151 11.12 -60.89 -42.76
N LEU A 152 11.65 -61.11 -41.55
CA LEU A 152 12.49 -62.26 -41.25
C LEU A 152 11.73 -63.58 -41.47
N MET A 153 10.48 -63.66 -40.98
CA MET A 153 9.65 -64.85 -41.17
C MET A 153 9.34 -65.10 -42.66
N SER A 154 9.09 -64.04 -43.43
CA SER A 154 8.93 -64.13 -44.89
C SER A 154 10.18 -64.67 -45.57
N VAL A 155 11.37 -64.17 -45.21
CA VAL A 155 12.65 -64.65 -45.74
C VAL A 155 12.88 -66.12 -45.37
N ILE A 156 12.62 -66.52 -44.13
CA ILE A 156 12.73 -67.91 -43.68
C ILE A 156 11.80 -68.82 -44.50
N ALA A 157 10.55 -68.40 -44.74
CA ALA A 157 9.61 -69.15 -45.56
C ALA A 157 10.12 -69.33 -47.00
N GLN A 158 10.66 -68.27 -47.62
CA GLN A 158 11.25 -68.35 -48.96
C GLN A 158 12.45 -69.31 -49.02
N TYR A 159 13.35 -69.26 -48.03
CA TYR A 159 14.48 -70.19 -47.95
C TYR A 159 14.02 -71.63 -47.80
N ARG A 160 13.00 -71.89 -46.97
CA ARG A 160 12.44 -73.23 -46.79
C ARG A 160 11.85 -73.76 -48.10
N ASP A 161 11.10 -72.92 -48.82
CA ASP A 161 10.48 -73.32 -50.08
C ASP A 161 11.52 -73.53 -51.20
N ALA A 162 12.62 -72.76 -51.21
CA ALA A 162 13.74 -73.01 -52.12
C ALA A 162 14.49 -74.32 -51.79
N LEU A 163 14.71 -74.60 -50.51
CA LEU A 163 15.30 -75.87 -50.07
C LEU A 163 14.40 -77.06 -50.41
N SER A 164 13.09 -76.94 -50.23
CA SER A 164 12.16 -78.02 -50.58
C SER A 164 12.27 -78.33 -52.07
N GLN A 165 12.26 -77.33 -52.95
CA GLN A 165 12.47 -77.49 -54.39
C GLN A 165 13.79 -78.19 -54.74
N PHE A 166 14.87 -77.96 -53.99
CA PHE A 166 16.15 -78.63 -54.19
C PHE A 166 16.17 -80.09 -53.70
N THR A 167 15.40 -80.39 -52.64
CA THR A 167 15.33 -81.73 -52.03
C THR A 167 14.28 -82.66 -52.65
N THR A 168 13.21 -82.13 -53.24
CA THR A 168 12.35 -82.90 -54.16
C THR A 168 13.10 -83.04 -55.47
N PRO A 169 13.61 -84.23 -55.84
CA PRO A 169 14.29 -84.40 -57.10
C PRO A 169 13.30 -84.06 -58.22
N GLY A 170 13.68 -83.13 -59.08
CA GLY A 170 12.89 -82.71 -60.23
C GLY A 170 12.57 -83.82 -61.23
N ASN A 171 13.03 -85.06 -61.04
CA ASN A 171 12.72 -86.17 -61.92
C ASN A 171 12.54 -87.49 -61.13
N LEU A 172 11.39 -87.70 -60.49
CA LEU A 172 10.93 -89.08 -60.21
C LEU A 172 10.60 -89.83 -61.51
N GLY A 173 10.39 -89.11 -62.62
CA GLY A 173 10.20 -89.67 -63.96
C GLY A 173 11.49 -90.09 -64.69
N SER A 174 12.68 -89.71 -64.22
CA SER A 174 13.95 -90.17 -64.83
C SER A 174 14.53 -91.41 -64.13
N LEU A 175 13.80 -92.01 -63.18
CA LEU A 175 14.19 -93.24 -62.48
C LEU A 175 13.36 -94.45 -62.93
N THR A 176 12.42 -94.26 -63.86
CA THR A 176 11.55 -95.32 -64.39
C THR A 176 11.80 -95.65 -65.86
N ASP A 177 12.76 -94.98 -66.51
CA ASP A 177 13.22 -95.28 -67.87
C ASP A 177 14.66 -95.86 -67.85
N GLU A 178 14.79 -97.09 -67.35
CA GLU A 178 15.86 -98.07 -67.67
C GLU A 178 15.27 -99.48 -67.61
#